data_AF-A5B3V9-F1
#
_entry.id   AF-A5B3V9-F1
#
_cell.length_a   1.000
_cell.length_b   1.000
_cell.length_c   1.000
_cell.angle_alpha   90.00
_cell.angle_beta   90.00
_cell.angle_gamma   90.00
#
_symmetry.space_group_name_H-M   'P 1'
#
loop_
_entity.id
_entity.type
_entity.pdbx_description
1 polymer ?
#
loop_
_entity_poly.entity_id
_entity_poly.type
_entity_poly.pdbx_seq_one_letter_code
_entity_poly.pdbx_strand_id
1 'polypeptide(L)'
;MKELQRVMATLAFKSNTECATYKVLFEPKQWDYLVDQFKQEFCRLYGMTLEPLLNIYLQAGLSALKTPYCYQDDCTKEDPLSQDGFRKLALPLPYSKQHHSKLVCYITKELMDTENPPMVLPNGYVYSTKALEEMAKKNGGQITCPRTGFICNSSALVKAYIS
;
A
#
# COMPACT_ATOMS: atom_id res chain seq x y z
N MET A 1 38.70 18.32 21.57
CA MET A 1 39.47 19.51 22.00
C MET A 1 39.24 20.72 21.09
N LYS A 2 39.37 20.62 19.75
CA LYS A 2 39.17 21.75 18.83
C LYS A 2 37.77 22.39 18.91
N GLU A 3 36.71 21.57 18.99
CA GLU A 3 35.34 22.08 19.14
C GLU A 3 35.13 22.83 20.46
N LEU A 4 35.68 22.33 21.56
CA LEU A 4 35.62 23.01 22.86
C LEU A 4 36.33 24.37 22.81
N GLN A 5 37.50 24.45 22.18
CA GLN A 5 38.21 25.72 21.96
C GLN A 5 37.38 26.71 21.12
N ARG A 6 36.67 26.20 20.11
CA ARG A 6 35.80 26.99 19.24
C ARG A 6 34.57 27.54 19.98
N VAL A 7 33.99 26.76 20.89
CA VAL A 7 32.89 27.21 21.76
C VAL A 7 33.43 28.18 22.83
N MET A 8 34.59 27.93 23.43
CA MET A 8 35.17 28.86 24.41
C MET A 8 35.39 30.27 23.82
N ALA A 9 35.65 30.39 22.51
CA ALA A 9 35.74 31.68 21.84
C ALA A 9 34.41 32.48 21.83
N THR A 10 33.25 31.84 22.01
CA THR A 10 31.95 32.54 22.13
C THR A 10 31.82 33.33 23.44
N LEU A 11 32.74 33.16 24.40
CA LEU A 11 32.86 34.02 25.57
C LEU A 11 33.44 35.40 25.22
N ALA A 12 34.26 35.48 24.15
CA ALA A 12 34.88 36.71 23.67
C ALA A 12 34.09 37.38 22.53
N PHE A 13 33.47 36.58 21.65
CA PHE A 13 32.66 37.08 20.54
C PHE A 13 31.16 37.10 20.88
N LYS A 14 30.51 38.25 20.67
CA LYS A 14 29.06 38.43 20.86
C LYS A 14 28.28 37.92 19.63
N SER A 15 26.97 37.76 19.79
CA SER A 15 26.05 37.29 18.73
C SER A 15 26.01 38.17 17.47
N ASN A 16 26.47 39.42 17.55
CA ASN A 16 26.57 40.35 16.42
C ASN A 16 27.94 40.32 15.71
N THR A 17 28.75 39.26 15.90
CA THR A 17 30.08 39.18 15.29
C THR A 17 30.03 39.07 13.76
N GLU A 18 30.93 39.79 13.09
CA GLU A 18 31.19 39.72 11.65
C GLU A 18 32.05 38.50 11.27
N CYS A 19 32.68 37.84 12.25
CA CYS A 19 33.53 36.69 12.02
C CYS A 19 32.68 35.47 11.63
N ALA A 20 32.71 35.10 10.35
CA ALA A 20 31.93 33.99 9.80
C ALA A 20 32.09 32.68 10.59
N THR A 21 33.30 32.38 11.08
CA THR A 21 33.62 31.15 11.82
C THR A 21 32.79 30.97 13.09
N TYR A 22 32.46 32.07 13.79
CA TYR A 22 31.72 32.06 15.05
C TYR A 22 30.29 32.54 14.89
N LYS A 23 30.00 33.34 13.86
CA LYS A 23 28.64 33.77 13.51
C LYS A 23 27.69 32.58 13.34
N VAL A 24 28.16 31.52 12.68
CA VAL A 24 27.40 30.28 12.46
C VAL A 24 26.93 29.64 13.77
N LEU A 25 27.67 29.77 14.87
CA LEU A 25 27.32 29.21 16.18
C LEU A 25 26.16 29.96 16.86
N PHE A 26 25.95 31.24 16.51
CA PHE A 26 24.88 32.07 17.04
C PHE A 26 23.65 32.11 16.12
N GLU A 27 23.69 31.45 14.98
CA GLU A 27 22.55 31.40 14.08
C GLU A 27 21.37 30.65 14.73
N PRO A 28 20.13 31.17 14.62
CA PRO A 28 18.97 30.52 15.22
C PRO A 28 18.74 29.10 14.67
N LYS A 29 19.16 28.82 13.44
CA LYS A 29 19.10 27.49 12.81
C LYS A 29 19.87 26.41 13.59
N GLN A 30 20.86 26.78 14.40
CA GLN A 30 21.58 25.84 15.25
C GLN A 30 20.65 25.20 16.29
N TRP A 31 19.63 25.92 16.76
CA TRP A 31 18.63 25.36 17.65
C TRP A 31 17.80 24.28 16.97
N ASP A 32 17.39 24.48 15.71
CA ASP A 32 16.67 23.46 14.94
C ASP A 32 17.51 22.19 14.76
N TYR A 33 18.81 22.36 14.44
CA TYR A 33 19.75 21.24 14.36
C TYR A 33 19.91 20.52 15.70
N LEU A 34 20.03 21.27 16.81
CA LEU A 34 20.16 20.69 18.14
C LEU A 34 18.90 19.90 18.53
N VAL A 35 17.71 20.43 18.23
CA VAL A 35 16.44 19.74 18.46
C VAL A 35 16.36 18.44 17.65
N ASP A 36 16.79 18.47 16.39
CA ASP A 36 16.81 17.27 15.55
C ASP A 36 17.80 16.22 16.08
N GLN A 37 19.03 16.63 16.41
CA GLN A 37 20.03 15.75 17.04
C GLN A 37 19.54 15.14 18.35
N PHE A 38 18.89 15.94 19.19
CA PHE A 38 18.31 15.44 20.45
C PHE A 38 17.23 14.38 20.19
N LYS A 39 16.34 14.60 19.22
CA LYS A 39 15.31 13.61 18.85
C LYS A 39 15.94 12.32 18.33
N GLN A 40 16.97 12.42 17.48
CA GLN A 40 17.70 11.27 16.97
C GLN A 40 18.35 10.45 18.09
N GLU A 41 19.05 11.12 19.01
CA GLU A 41 19.71 10.46 20.14
C GLU A 41 18.71 9.89 21.15
N PHE A 42 17.60 10.58 21.39
CA PHE A 42 16.51 10.06 22.22
C PHE A 42 15.95 8.76 21.62
N CYS A 43 15.57 8.77 20.34
CA CYS A 43 15.10 7.57 19.65
C CYS A 43 16.14 6.44 19.72
N ARG A 44 17.41 6.75 19.48
CA ARG A 44 18.51 5.77 19.55
C ARG A 44 18.68 5.15 20.94
N LEU A 45 18.63 5.97 21.99
CA LEU A 45 18.77 5.54 23.38
C LEU A 45 17.67 4.56 23.79
N TYR A 46 16.43 4.83 23.36
CA TYR A 46 15.27 3.99 23.66
C TYR A 46 15.03 2.87 22.62
N GLY A 47 15.89 2.73 21.61
CA GLY A 47 15.72 1.73 20.54
C GLY A 47 14.48 1.98 19.67
N MET A 48 14.00 3.22 19.60
CA MET A 48 12.86 3.63 18.78
C MET A 48 13.33 4.10 17.40
N THR A 49 12.47 3.98 16.40
CA THR A 49 12.70 4.52 15.07
C THR A 49 12.34 6.01 15.02
N LEU A 50 13.03 6.79 14.17
CA LEU A 50 12.68 8.19 13.88
C LEU A 50 11.34 8.30 13.16
N GLU A 51 11.07 7.35 12.27
CA GLU A 51 9.77 7.23 11.63
C GLU A 51 8.81 6.42 12.52
N PRO A 52 7.51 6.78 12.56
CA PRO A 52 6.51 5.98 13.26
C PRO A 52 6.47 4.56 12.71
N LEU A 53 6.56 3.55 13.58
CA LEU A 53 6.50 2.14 13.19
C LEU A 53 5.25 1.81 12.35
N LEU A 54 4.12 2.47 12.63
CA LEU A 54 2.89 2.35 11.85
C LEU A 54 3.11 2.66 10.37
N ASN A 55 3.92 3.67 10.04
CA ASN A 55 4.23 4.03 8.67
C ASN A 55 5.01 2.90 7.97
N ILE A 56 6.02 2.35 8.66
CA ILE A 56 6.85 1.26 8.14
C ILE A 56 6.00 0.01 7.88
N TYR A 57 5.16 -0.39 8.85
CA TYR A 57 4.28 -1.55 8.68
C TYR A 57 3.25 -1.34 7.58
N LEU A 58 2.69 -0.14 7.47
CA LEU A 58 1.73 0.20 6.44
C LEU A 58 2.39 0.18 5.06
N GLN A 59 3.57 0.77 4.91
CA GLN A 59 4.36 0.71 3.67
C GLN A 59 4.72 -0.74 3.31
N ALA A 60 5.14 -1.56 4.26
CA ALA A 60 5.42 -2.97 4.01
C ALA A 60 4.18 -3.71 3.46
N GLY A 61 3.01 -3.52 4.08
CA GLY A 61 1.75 -4.08 3.58
C GLY A 61 1.36 -3.56 2.19
N LEU A 62 1.46 -2.24 1.98
CA LEU A 62 1.16 -1.62 0.69
C LEU A 62 2.10 -2.09 -0.42
N SER A 63 3.38 -2.39 -0.12
CA SER A 63 4.32 -2.93 -1.11
C SER A 63 3.89 -4.30 -1.66
N ALA A 64 3.23 -5.14 -0.84
CA ALA A 64 2.70 -6.42 -1.26
C ALA A 64 1.46 -6.30 -2.16
N LEU A 65 0.70 -5.20 -2.00
CA LEU A 65 -0.55 -4.94 -2.73
C LEU A 65 -0.36 -4.03 -3.95
N LYS A 66 0.73 -3.27 -4.01
CA LYS A 66 0.98 -2.28 -5.07
C LYS A 66 1.12 -2.94 -6.43
N THR A 67 0.11 -2.75 -7.28
CA THR A 67 0.14 -3.14 -8.70
C THR A 67 0.10 -1.91 -9.61
N PRO A 68 0.48 -2.03 -10.90
CA PRO A 68 0.33 -0.94 -11.86
C PRO A 68 -1.13 -0.49 -12.05
N TYR A 69 -2.10 -1.38 -11.84
CA TYR A 69 -3.53 -1.11 -12.00
C TYR A 69 -4.12 -0.23 -10.89
N CYS A 70 -3.49 -0.17 -9.72
CA CYS A 70 -3.98 0.60 -8.57
C CYS A 70 -4.14 2.10 -8.86
N TYR A 71 -3.49 2.62 -9.92
CA TYR A 71 -3.51 4.03 -10.30
C TYR A 71 -4.55 4.37 -11.38
N GLN A 72 -5.30 3.39 -11.88
CA GLN A 72 -6.36 3.62 -12.88
C GLN A 72 -7.68 4.05 -12.24
N ASP A 73 -8.51 4.75 -13.01
CA ASP A 73 -9.81 5.28 -12.55
C ASP A 73 -10.83 4.16 -12.23
N ASP A 74 -10.66 2.98 -12.82
CA ASP A 74 -11.51 1.79 -12.61
C ASP A 74 -11.09 0.94 -11.40
N CYS A 75 -10.27 1.48 -10.49
CA CYS A 75 -9.82 0.75 -9.32
C CYS A 75 -11.00 0.44 -8.37
N THR A 76 -11.09 -0.81 -7.92
CA THR A 76 -12.17 -1.24 -7.01
C THR A 76 -12.06 -0.48 -5.68
N LYS A 77 -13.18 -0.02 -5.11
CA LYS A 77 -13.21 0.65 -3.79
C LYS A 77 -12.67 -0.22 -2.64
N GLU A 78 -12.55 -1.53 -2.86
CA GLU A 78 -11.97 -2.49 -1.92
C GLU A 78 -10.43 -2.47 -1.93
N ASP A 79 -9.78 -1.86 -2.94
CA ASP A 79 -8.32 -1.70 -2.97
C ASP A 79 -7.90 -0.57 -2.01
N PRO A 80 -7.04 -0.84 -1.01
CA PRO A 80 -6.51 0.21 -0.14
C PRO A 80 -5.80 1.33 -0.91
N LEU A 81 -5.19 1.06 -2.07
CA LEU A 81 -4.52 2.06 -2.89
C LEU A 81 -5.48 2.99 -3.67
N SER A 82 -6.79 2.75 -3.57
CA SER A 82 -7.82 3.72 -3.98
C SER A 82 -7.84 4.96 -3.08
N GLN A 83 -7.34 4.86 -1.84
CA GLN A 83 -7.27 5.99 -0.92
C GLN A 83 -6.00 6.84 -1.16
N ASP A 84 -6.17 8.15 -1.29
CA ASP A 84 -5.07 9.10 -1.54
C ASP A 84 -3.95 9.04 -0.49
N GLY A 85 -4.30 8.85 0.78
CA GLY A 85 -3.33 8.73 1.88
C GLY A 85 -2.39 7.55 1.68
N PHE A 86 -2.94 6.37 1.40
CA PHE A 86 -2.16 5.16 1.16
C PHE A 86 -1.41 5.23 -0.17
N ARG A 87 -1.98 5.87 -1.19
CA ARG A 87 -1.29 6.10 -2.46
C ARG A 87 -0.02 6.93 -2.29
N LYS A 88 -0.07 8.00 -1.48
CA LYS A 88 1.11 8.83 -1.18
C LYS A 88 2.20 8.04 -0.45
N LEU A 89 1.82 7.24 0.54
CA LEU A 89 2.76 6.37 1.27
C LEU A 89 3.37 5.30 0.36
N ALA A 90 2.62 4.83 -0.63
CA ALA A 90 3.05 3.78 -1.53
C ALA A 90 3.88 4.29 -2.73
N LEU A 91 3.93 5.60 -3.02
CA LEU A 91 4.66 6.17 -4.16
C LEU A 91 6.11 5.65 -4.29
N PRO A 92 6.97 5.71 -3.25
CA PRO A 92 8.36 5.26 -3.35
C PRO A 92 8.51 3.73 -3.36
N LEU A 93 7.44 2.98 -3.11
CA LEU A 93 7.51 1.52 -2.98
C LEU A 93 7.58 0.81 -4.34
N PRO A 94 8.28 -0.33 -4.42
CA PRO A 94 8.30 -1.15 -5.61
C PRO A 94 6.92 -1.77 -5.90
N TYR A 95 6.69 -2.15 -7.16
CA TYR A 95 5.52 -2.94 -7.52
C TYR A 95 5.68 -4.38 -7.05
N SER A 96 4.58 -4.95 -6.54
CA SER A 96 4.47 -6.35 -6.17
C SER A 96 4.62 -7.25 -7.40
N LYS A 97 5.53 -8.21 -7.32
CA LYS A 97 5.66 -9.27 -8.33
C LYS A 97 4.71 -10.41 -7.97
N GLN A 98 3.57 -10.47 -8.66
CA GLN A 98 2.67 -11.61 -8.53
C GLN A 98 3.01 -12.65 -9.61
N HIS A 99 3.68 -13.73 -9.21
CA HIS A 99 4.02 -14.84 -10.11
C HIS A 99 2.83 -15.75 -10.42
N HIS A 100 1.80 -15.75 -9.57
CA HIS A 100 0.61 -16.57 -9.73
C HIS A 100 -0.64 -15.75 -9.43
N SER A 101 -1.56 -15.69 -10.40
CA SER A 101 -2.88 -15.11 -10.20
C SER A 101 -3.79 -16.15 -9.56
N LYS A 102 -4.47 -15.76 -8.49
CA LYS A 102 -5.54 -16.55 -7.86
C LYS A 102 -6.87 -15.86 -8.14
N LEU A 103 -7.82 -16.58 -8.72
CA LEU A 103 -9.16 -16.04 -8.91
C LEU A 103 -10.01 -16.24 -7.66
N VAL A 104 -10.80 -15.22 -7.35
CA VAL A 104 -11.77 -15.24 -6.25
C VAL A 104 -13.13 -14.95 -6.85
N CYS A 105 -14.13 -15.75 -6.48
CA CYS A 105 -15.47 -15.61 -7.02
C CYS A 105 -16.12 -14.30 -6.57
N TYR A 106 -16.73 -13.57 -7.50
CA TYR A 106 -17.45 -12.33 -7.17
C TYR A 106 -18.64 -12.55 -6.22
N ILE A 107 -19.31 -13.70 -6.31
CA ILE A 107 -20.54 -14.01 -5.56
C ILE A 107 -20.22 -14.62 -4.20
N THR A 108 -19.49 -15.75 -4.17
CA THR A 108 -19.21 -16.47 -2.92
C THR A 108 -18.01 -15.92 -2.16
N LYS A 109 -17.18 -15.09 -2.80
CA LYS A 109 -15.90 -14.60 -2.26
C LYS A 109 -14.91 -15.73 -1.92
N GLU A 110 -15.15 -16.94 -2.43
CA GLU A 110 -14.26 -18.09 -2.27
C GLU A 110 -13.23 -18.17 -3.39
N LEU A 111 -12.11 -18.83 -3.11
CA LEU A 111 -11.08 -19.15 -4.09
C LEU A 111 -11.65 -20.04 -5.20
N MET A 112 -11.20 -19.79 -6.42
CA MET A 112 -11.51 -20.58 -7.59
C MET A 112 -10.28 -21.40 -7.95
N ASP A 113 -10.35 -22.71 -7.72
CA ASP A 113 -9.24 -23.66 -7.82
C ASP A 113 -9.64 -24.92 -8.59
N THR A 114 -8.93 -26.02 -8.39
CA THR A 114 -9.22 -27.30 -9.05
C THR A 114 -10.56 -27.91 -8.62
N GLU A 115 -10.99 -27.70 -7.38
CA GLU A 115 -12.26 -28.21 -6.84
C GLU A 115 -13.43 -27.26 -7.16
N ASN A 116 -13.15 -25.95 -7.22
CA ASN A 116 -14.12 -24.91 -7.51
C ASN A 116 -13.73 -24.09 -8.76
N PRO A 117 -13.69 -24.70 -9.96
CA PRO A 117 -13.08 -24.08 -11.12
C PRO A 117 -13.83 -22.85 -11.64
N PRO A 118 -13.12 -21.94 -12.34
CA PRO A 118 -13.75 -20.84 -13.06
C PRO A 118 -14.59 -21.31 -14.24
N MET A 119 -15.83 -20.84 -14.27
CA MET A 119 -16.79 -21.02 -15.35
C MET A 119 -17.12 -19.67 -15.99
N VAL A 120 -16.99 -19.61 -17.31
CA VAL A 120 -17.21 -18.43 -18.15
C VAL A 120 -18.62 -18.48 -18.71
N LEU A 121 -19.37 -17.39 -18.53
CA LEU A 121 -20.66 -17.18 -19.18
C LEU A 121 -20.45 -16.68 -20.61
N PRO A 122 -21.45 -16.86 -21.51
CA PRO A 122 -21.37 -16.35 -22.88
C PRO A 122 -21.12 -14.83 -23.01
N ASN A 123 -21.45 -14.05 -21.98
CA ASN A 123 -21.19 -12.61 -21.91
C ASN A 123 -19.75 -12.26 -21.46
N GLY A 124 -18.88 -13.25 -21.25
CA GLY A 124 -17.47 -13.09 -20.90
C GLY A 124 -17.18 -12.98 -19.39
N TYR A 125 -18.19 -12.95 -18.52
CA TYR A 125 -17.97 -12.91 -17.07
C TYR A 125 -17.69 -14.30 -16.49
N VAL A 126 -16.87 -14.34 -15.44
CA VAL A 126 -16.40 -15.59 -14.82
C VAL A 126 -16.88 -15.70 -13.37
N TYR A 127 -17.44 -16.84 -13.02
CA TYR A 127 -17.86 -17.18 -11.65
C TYR A 127 -17.46 -18.61 -11.30
N SER A 128 -17.56 -18.99 -10.03
CA SER A 128 -17.18 -20.32 -9.57
C SER A 128 -18.30 -21.34 -9.82
N THR A 129 -17.93 -22.61 -10.01
CA THR A 129 -18.93 -23.69 -10.17
C THR A 129 -19.91 -23.72 -9.01
N LYS A 130 -19.42 -23.65 -7.76
CA LYS A 130 -20.27 -23.62 -6.56
C LYS A 130 -21.29 -22.48 -6.61
N ALA A 131 -20.86 -21.27 -6.97
CA ALA A 131 -21.76 -20.11 -7.04
C ALA A 131 -22.85 -20.30 -8.10
N LEU A 132 -22.50 -20.84 -9.26
CA LEU A 132 -23.43 -21.05 -10.38
C LEU A 132 -24.41 -22.18 -10.09
N GLU A 133 -23.96 -23.26 -9.45
CA GLU A 133 -24.82 -24.37 -9.02
C GLU A 133 -25.83 -23.93 -7.98
N GLU A 134 -25.41 -23.16 -6.97
CA GLU A 134 -26.33 -22.61 -5.97
C GLU A 134 -27.35 -21.66 -6.59
N MET A 135 -26.92 -20.85 -7.56
CA MET A 135 -27.81 -19.95 -8.30
C MET A 135 -28.84 -20.73 -9.12
N ALA A 136 -28.39 -21.75 -9.86
CA ALA A 136 -29.27 -22.60 -10.66
C ALA A 136 -30.29 -23.34 -9.77
N LYS A 137 -29.87 -23.85 -8.60
CA LYS A 137 -30.79 -24.48 -7.62
C LYS A 137 -31.89 -23.54 -7.16
N LYS A 138 -31.57 -22.26 -6.93
CA LYS A 138 -32.54 -21.24 -6.49
C LYS A 138 -33.46 -20.76 -7.61
N ASN A 139 -32.96 -20.70 -8.85
CA ASN A 139 -33.65 -20.11 -10.00
C ASN A 139 -34.20 -21.16 -10.99
N GLY A 140 -34.43 -22.40 -10.53
CA GLY A 140 -35.04 -23.45 -11.37
C GLY A 140 -34.21 -23.84 -12.61
N GLY A 141 -32.89 -23.79 -12.52
CA GLY A 141 -31.95 -24.17 -13.58
C GLY A 141 -31.39 -23.01 -14.41
N GLN A 142 -31.88 -21.78 -14.20
CA GLN A 142 -31.38 -20.59 -14.89
C GLN A 142 -30.27 -19.89 -14.08
N ILE A 143 -29.29 -19.36 -14.80
CA ILE A 143 -28.17 -18.61 -14.24
C ILE A 143 -28.27 -17.17 -14.73
N THR A 144 -28.27 -16.22 -13.80
CA THR A 144 -28.36 -14.80 -14.09
C THR A 144 -27.07 -14.10 -13.68
N CYS A 145 -26.41 -13.44 -14.62
CA CYS A 145 -25.21 -12.67 -14.34
C CYS A 145 -25.55 -11.44 -13.47
N PRO A 146 -25.01 -11.31 -12.24
CA PRO A 146 -25.34 -10.20 -11.35
C PRO A 146 -24.84 -8.83 -11.83
N ARG A 147 -23.92 -8.79 -12.80
CA ARG A 147 -23.34 -7.53 -13.32
C ARG A 147 -24.07 -6.99 -14.54
N THR A 148 -24.63 -7.87 -15.37
CA THR A 148 -25.25 -7.49 -16.66
C THR A 148 -26.73 -7.88 -16.76
N GLY A 149 -27.25 -8.69 -15.84
CA GLY A 149 -28.59 -9.26 -15.92
C GLY A 149 -28.75 -10.35 -16.98
N PHE A 150 -27.69 -10.72 -17.70
CA PHE A 150 -27.74 -11.76 -18.74
C PHE A 150 -28.13 -13.12 -18.17
N ILE A 151 -29.08 -13.79 -18.80
CA ILE A 151 -29.60 -15.10 -18.36
C ILE A 151 -29.11 -16.17 -19.32
N CYS A 152 -28.57 -17.27 -18.77
CA CYS A 152 -28.16 -18.43 -19.53
C CYS A 152 -28.44 -19.74 -18.80
N ASN A 153 -28.47 -20.83 -19.54
CA ASN A 153 -28.55 -22.18 -18.99
C ASN A 153 -27.16 -22.71 -18.63
N SER A 154 -27.10 -23.70 -17.74
CA SER A 154 -25.86 -24.36 -17.33
C SER A 154 -25.08 -25.00 -18.49
N SER A 155 -25.77 -25.42 -19.54
CA SER A 155 -25.17 -26.01 -20.75
C SER A 155 -24.33 -25.03 -21.59
N ALA A 156 -24.54 -23.73 -21.42
CA ALA A 156 -23.80 -22.69 -22.15
C ALA A 156 -22.51 -22.25 -21.44
N LEU A 157 -22.21 -22.80 -20.26
CA LEU A 157 -21.03 -22.44 -19.48
C LEU A 157 -19.79 -23.16 -20.01
N VAL A 158 -18.66 -22.45 -20.07
CA VAL A 158 -17.37 -23.01 -20.49
C VAL A 158 -16.38 -22.90 -19.33
N LYS A 159 -15.65 -23.98 -19.04
CA LYS A 159 -14.58 -23.96 -18.02
C LYS A 159 -13.38 -23.16 -18.54
N ALA A 160 -12.91 -22.20 -17.75
CA ALA A 160 -11.66 -21.50 -18.03
C ALA A 160 -10.46 -22.26 -17.45
N TYR A 161 -9.33 -22.18 -18.16
CA TYR A 161 -8.04 -22.67 -17.72
C TYR A 161 -7.09 -21.48 -17.61
N ILE A 162 -6.39 -21.38 -16.50
CA ILE A 162 -5.44 -20.30 -16.21
C ILE A 162 -4.07 -20.97 -16.14
N SER A 163 -3.14 -20.46 -16.95
CA SER A 163 -1.74 -20.88 -16.97
C SER A 163 -0.88 -19.91 -16.18
#